data_AF-A0A971P6K2-F1
#
_entry.id   AF-A0A971P6K2-F1
#
_cell.length_a   1.000
_cell.length_b   1.000
_cell.length_c   1.000
_cell.angle_alpha   90.00
_cell.angle_beta   90.00
_cell.angle_gamma   90.00
#
_symmetry.space_group_name_H-M   'P 1'
#
loop_
_entity.id
_entity.type
_entity.pdbx_description
1 polymer ?
#
loop_
_entity_poly.entity_id
_entity_poly.type
_entity_poly.pdbx_seq_one_letter_code
_entity_poly.pdbx_strand_id
1 'polypeptide(L)'
;MAKVFQGKGVIPGDKIHEYFKLLKEAEQQRQPFRDMLTSLKEEFECYLENKFSLRTARKHTCIVEMFIEFLCKYTDVMRIEEITRGMVNTNFNQWWKRKVWDSSTPADRRLALKKFFCFLESEKGIVNAAVLKALK
;
A
#
# COMPACT_ATOMS: atom_id res chain seq x y z
N MET A 1 -17.27 -2.77 -2.12
CA MET A 1 -16.15 -2.06 -1.47
C MET A 1 -15.00 -3.04 -1.31
N ALA A 2 -13.77 -2.61 -1.60
CA ALA A 2 -12.59 -3.45 -1.42
C ALA A 2 -12.46 -3.90 0.05
N LYS A 3 -12.09 -5.16 0.25
CA LYS A 3 -11.98 -5.85 1.53
C LYS A 3 -10.52 -6.00 1.95
N VAL A 4 -10.30 -5.95 3.25
CA VAL A 4 -9.01 -6.29 3.86
C VAL A 4 -9.10 -7.72 4.37
N PHE A 5 -8.17 -8.58 3.96
CA PHE A 5 -8.13 -9.96 4.40
C PHE A 5 -7.69 -10.03 5.86
N GLN A 6 -8.51 -10.64 6.71
CA GLN A 6 -8.24 -10.85 8.13
C GLN A 6 -8.54 -12.30 8.49
N GLY A 7 -7.71 -12.89 9.36
CA GLY A 7 -7.91 -14.23 9.90
C GLY A 7 -7.04 -15.31 9.27
N LYS A 8 -7.21 -16.55 9.77
CA LYS A 8 -6.58 -17.76 9.24
C LYS A 8 -7.65 -18.54 8.47
N GLY A 9 -7.38 -18.88 7.22
CA GLY A 9 -8.18 -19.85 6.47
C GLY A 9 -7.75 -21.27 6.82
N VAL A 10 -8.72 -22.19 6.96
CA VAL A 10 -8.43 -23.62 7.06
C VAL A 10 -8.46 -24.19 5.65
N ILE A 11 -7.34 -24.77 5.21
CA ILE A 11 -7.22 -25.39 3.89
C ILE A 11 -7.12 -26.90 4.12
N PRO A 12 -8.07 -27.70 3.62
CA PRO A 12 -7.99 -29.15 3.65
C PRO A 12 -6.70 -29.64 2.98
N GLY A 13 -6.02 -30.62 3.58
CA GLY A 13 -4.71 -31.10 3.11
C GLY A 13 -4.73 -31.64 1.67
N ASP A 14 -5.85 -32.26 1.29
CA ASP A 14 -6.14 -32.76 -0.06
C ASP A 14 -6.23 -31.65 -1.12
N LYS A 15 -6.50 -30.39 -0.72
CA LYS A 15 -6.65 -29.25 -1.62
C LYS A 15 -5.44 -28.32 -1.65
N ILE A 16 -4.32 -28.70 -1.04
CA ILE A 16 -3.11 -27.87 -0.95
C ILE A 16 -2.59 -27.49 -2.34
N HIS A 17 -2.58 -28.42 -3.30
CA HIS A 17 -2.09 -28.15 -4.65
C HIS A 17 -2.99 -27.17 -5.42
N GLU A 18 -4.32 -27.34 -5.31
CA GLU A 18 -5.29 -26.40 -5.88
C GLU A 18 -5.12 -25.00 -5.28
N TYR A 19 -4.93 -24.93 -3.97
CA TYR A 19 -4.67 -23.67 -3.26
C TYR A 19 -3.41 -22.98 -3.78
N PHE A 20 -2.29 -23.69 -3.94
CA PHE A 20 -1.07 -23.08 -4.49
C PHE A 20 -1.24 -22.61 -5.93
N LYS A 21 -2.02 -23.33 -6.74
CA LYS A 21 -2.35 -22.90 -8.10
C LYS A 21 -3.16 -21.60 -8.10
N LEU A 22 -4.21 -21.53 -7.29
CA LEU A 22 -5.04 -20.33 -7.14
C LEU A 22 -4.25 -19.14 -6.59
N LEU A 23 -3.34 -19.37 -5.63
CA LEU A 23 -2.43 -18.33 -5.14
C LEU A 23 -1.57 -17.76 -6.26
N LYS A 24 -0.96 -18.62 -7.07
CA LYS A 24 -0.10 -18.20 -8.17
C LYS A 24 -0.88 -17.42 -9.23
N GLU A 25 -2.08 -17.87 -9.59
CA GLU A 25 -2.96 -17.16 -10.53
C GLU A 25 -3.36 -15.79 -9.99
N ALA A 26 -3.71 -15.70 -8.70
CA ALA A 26 -4.04 -14.43 -8.05
C ALA A 26 -2.84 -13.47 -7.99
N GLU A 27 -1.62 -13.97 -7.73
CA GLU A 27 -0.40 -13.17 -7.78
C GLU A 27 -0.14 -12.63 -9.19
N GLN A 28 -0.30 -13.47 -10.22
CA GLN A 28 -0.15 -13.05 -11.61
C GLN A 28 -1.17 -11.98 -12.02
N GLN A 29 -2.43 -12.12 -11.59
CA GLN A 29 -3.45 -11.10 -11.83
C GLN A 29 -3.15 -9.76 -11.13
N ARG A 30 -2.48 -9.81 -9.97
CA ARG A 30 -2.09 -8.62 -9.22
C ARG A 30 -0.80 -7.97 -9.70
N GLN A 31 0.03 -8.70 -10.44
CA GLN A 31 1.33 -8.23 -10.89
C GLN A 31 1.26 -6.86 -11.60
N PRO A 32 0.33 -6.61 -12.54
CA PRO A 32 0.25 -5.31 -13.22
C PRO A 32 -0.03 -4.14 -12.27
N PHE A 33 -0.89 -4.36 -11.27
CA PHE A 33 -1.18 -3.34 -10.25
C PHE A 33 0.03 -3.07 -9.36
N ARG A 34 0.76 -4.13 -8.98
CA ARG A 34 1.99 -4.00 -8.20
C ARG A 34 3.07 -3.26 -8.98
N ASP A 35 3.26 -3.57 -10.25
CA ASP A 35 4.25 -2.93 -11.12
C ASP A 35 3.94 -1.44 -11.29
N MET A 36 2.67 -1.10 -11.54
CA MET A 36 2.20 0.28 -11.60
C MET A 36 2.50 1.04 -10.29
N LEU A 37 2.16 0.47 -9.14
CA LEU A 37 2.43 1.09 -7.85
C LEU A 37 3.93 1.24 -7.56
N THR A 38 4.74 0.27 -7.99
CA THR A 38 6.19 0.29 -7.79
C THR A 38 6.84 1.39 -8.63
N SER A 39 6.43 1.53 -9.89
CA SER A 39 6.85 2.64 -10.75
C SER A 39 6.45 4.00 -10.16
N LEU A 40 5.21 4.15 -9.66
CA LEU A 40 4.78 5.38 -8.99
C LEU A 40 5.59 5.68 -7.71
N LYS A 41 6.01 4.65 -6.97
CA LYS A 41 6.88 4.81 -5.79
C LYS A 41 8.27 5.31 -6.19
N GLU A 42 8.87 4.79 -7.26
CA GLU A 42 10.18 5.24 -7.74
C GLU A 42 10.13 6.71 -8.17
N GLU A 43 9.11 7.09 -8.91
CA GLU A 43 8.92 8.49 -9.31
C GLU A 43 8.65 9.40 -8.08
N PHE A 44 7.90 8.90 -7.10
CA PHE A 44 7.68 9.60 -5.84
C PHE A 44 8.98 9.79 -5.05
N GLU A 45 9.88 8.80 -5.07
CA GLU A 45 11.19 8.89 -4.45
C GLU A 45 12.02 10.02 -5.08
N CYS A 46 12.12 10.04 -6.42
CA CYS A 46 12.79 11.12 -7.13
C CYS A 46 12.16 12.50 -6.83
N TYR A 47 10.82 12.56 -6.75
CA TYR A 47 10.10 13.77 -6.36
C TYR A 47 10.47 14.25 -4.94
N LEU A 48 10.61 13.33 -3.98
CA LEU A 48 10.98 13.68 -2.61
C LEU A 48 12.44 14.09 -2.50
N GLU A 49 13.37 13.43 -3.20
CA GLU A 49 14.79 13.76 -3.18
C GLU A 49 15.07 15.18 -3.69
N ASN A 50 14.27 15.67 -4.65
CA ASN A 50 14.35 17.04 -5.14
C ASN A 50 13.84 18.09 -4.15
N LYS A 51 13.04 17.70 -3.14
CA LYS A 51 12.35 18.64 -2.23
C LYS A 51 12.77 18.52 -0.76
N PHE A 52 13.33 17.38 -0.36
CA PHE A 52 13.63 17.06 1.03
C PHE A 52 15.00 16.42 1.16
N SER A 53 15.49 16.29 2.39
CA SER A 53 16.73 15.56 2.65
C SER A 53 16.60 14.10 2.23
N LEU A 54 17.71 13.49 1.80
CA LEU A 54 17.80 12.07 1.45
C LEU A 54 17.24 11.16 2.56
N ARG A 55 17.51 11.51 3.83
CA ARG A 55 16.97 10.76 4.99
C ARG A 55 15.44 10.78 5.02
N THR A 56 14.84 11.93 4.76
CA THR A 56 13.38 12.09 4.74
C THR A 56 12.77 11.38 3.53
N ALA A 57 13.38 11.52 2.35
CA ALA A 57 12.95 10.84 1.14
C ALA A 57 12.90 9.32 1.36
N ARG A 58 14.03 8.72 1.78
CA ARG A 58 14.11 7.29 2.08
C ARG A 58 13.08 6.81 3.11
N LYS A 59 12.90 7.56 4.21
CA LYS A 59 11.92 7.19 5.25
C LYS A 59 10.50 7.14 4.67
N HIS A 60 10.11 8.15 3.91
CA HIS A 60 8.76 8.21 3.33
C HIS A 60 8.56 7.20 2.21
N THR A 61 9.55 7.00 1.34
CA THR A 61 9.51 5.97 0.30
C THR A 61 9.36 4.57 0.90
N CYS A 62 10.12 4.25 1.94
CA CYS A 62 10.02 2.96 2.64
C CYS A 62 8.62 2.72 3.24
N ILE A 63 8.00 3.76 3.81
CA ILE A 63 6.62 3.66 4.29
C ILE A 63 5.63 3.38 3.14
N VAL A 64 5.81 4.06 2.00
CA VAL A 64 4.96 3.84 0.81
C VAL A 64 5.16 2.44 0.24
N GLU A 65 6.39 1.94 0.19
CA GLU A 65 6.71 0.57 -0.21
C GLU A 65 5.96 -0.46 0.64
N MET A 66 6.01 -0.31 1.97
CA MET A 66 5.28 -1.18 2.89
C MET A 66 3.76 -1.03 2.75
N PHE A 67 3.27 0.15 2.36
CA PHE A 67 1.86 0.34 2.04
C PHE A 67 1.46 -0.41 0.76
N ILE A 68 2.31 -0.44 -0.27
CA ILE A 68 2.11 -1.22 -1.49
C ILE A 68 2.07 -2.72 -1.17
N GLU A 69 2.99 -3.20 -0.33
CA GLU A 69 2.97 -4.59 0.15
C GLU A 69 1.67 -4.93 0.90
N PHE A 70 1.20 -4.01 1.76
CA PHE A 70 -0.08 -4.15 2.45
C PHE A 70 -1.24 -4.26 1.44
N LEU A 71 -1.34 -3.37 0.46
CA LEU A 71 -2.39 -3.40 -0.55
C LEU A 71 -2.36 -4.71 -1.34
N CYS A 72 -1.20 -5.09 -1.88
CA CYS A 72 -1.07 -6.22 -2.79
C CYS A 72 -1.29 -7.57 -2.10
N LYS A 73 -0.86 -7.73 -0.84
CA LYS A 73 -0.91 -9.01 -0.12
C LYS A 73 -2.10 -9.15 0.81
N TYR A 74 -2.64 -8.05 1.33
CA TYR A 74 -3.64 -8.08 2.41
C TYR A 74 -4.96 -7.43 2.02
N THR A 75 -5.12 -7.00 0.77
CA THR A 75 -6.38 -6.47 0.24
C THR A 75 -6.72 -7.04 -1.13
N ASP A 76 -7.96 -6.86 -1.55
CA ASP A 76 -8.44 -7.16 -2.91
C ASP A 76 -8.45 -5.92 -3.83
N VAL A 77 -7.82 -4.81 -3.41
CA VAL A 77 -7.71 -3.58 -4.20
C VAL A 77 -6.89 -3.85 -5.46
N MET A 78 -7.44 -3.47 -6.61
CA MET A 78 -6.76 -3.56 -7.90
C MET A 78 -6.53 -2.19 -8.56
N ARG A 79 -7.10 -1.12 -7.97
CA ARG A 79 -7.02 0.25 -8.49
C ARG A 79 -6.90 1.26 -7.35
N ILE A 80 -6.23 2.39 -7.59
CA ILE A 80 -5.96 3.40 -6.55
C ILE A 80 -7.26 4.04 -6.02
N GLU A 81 -8.29 4.16 -6.86
CA GLU A 81 -9.60 4.73 -6.53
C GLU A 81 -10.39 3.85 -5.54
N GLU A 82 -10.10 2.55 -5.51
CA GLU A 82 -10.77 1.60 -4.61
C GLU A 82 -10.20 1.64 -3.19
N ILE A 83 -9.05 2.31 -3.00
CA ILE A 83 -8.43 2.46 -1.69
C ILE A 83 -9.37 3.28 -0.80
N THR A 84 -9.76 2.67 0.32
CA THR A 84 -10.68 3.28 1.28
C THR A 84 -9.95 4.02 2.40
N ARG A 85 -10.69 4.90 3.09
CA ARG A 85 -10.19 5.60 4.29
C ARG A 85 -9.71 4.66 5.39
N GLY A 86 -10.40 3.53 5.57
CA GLY A 86 -10.04 2.51 6.56
C GLY A 86 -8.69 1.86 6.23
N MET A 87 -8.45 1.60 4.94
CA MET A 87 -7.20 1.00 4.45
C MET A 87 -5.98 1.86 4.77
N VAL A 88 -6.02 3.17 4.49
CA VAL A 88 -4.88 4.08 4.75
C VAL A 88 -4.67 4.39 6.23
N ASN A 89 -5.74 4.33 7.04
CA ASN A 89 -5.69 4.65 8.46
C ASN A 89 -5.64 3.37 9.31
N THR A 90 -6.78 2.88 9.76
CA THR A 90 -6.87 1.84 10.79
C THR A 90 -6.20 0.53 10.35
N ASN A 91 -6.50 0.04 9.16
CA ASN A 91 -6.06 -1.28 8.71
C ASN A 91 -4.55 -1.30 8.48
N PHE A 92 -4.00 -0.31 7.76
CA PHE A 92 -2.56 -0.23 7.54
C PHE A 92 -1.78 -0.02 8.85
N ASN A 93 -2.26 0.83 9.77
CA ASN A 93 -1.59 1.01 11.05
C ASN A 93 -1.57 -0.27 11.91
N GLN A 94 -2.69 -1.00 11.94
CA GLN A 94 -2.75 -2.28 12.65
C GLN A 94 -1.87 -3.33 11.99
N TRP A 95 -1.84 -3.38 10.65
CA TRP A 95 -0.98 -4.26 9.90
C TRP A 95 0.50 -3.96 10.16
N TRP A 96 0.89 -2.68 10.09
CA TRP A 96 2.26 -2.21 10.36
C TRP A 96 2.74 -2.67 11.73
N LYS A 97 1.97 -2.39 12.79
CA LYS A 97 2.32 -2.77 14.17
C LYS A 97 2.57 -4.28 14.31
N ARG A 98 1.90 -5.12 13.50
CA ARG A 98 2.03 -6.58 13.55
C ARG A 98 3.14 -7.13 12.66
N LYS A 99 3.55 -6.40 11.62
CA LYS A 99 4.38 -6.94 10.52
C LYS A 99 5.70 -6.22 10.34
N VAL A 100 5.76 -4.94 10.68
CA VAL A 100 6.93 -4.09 10.45
C VAL A 100 7.53 -3.72 11.80
N TRP A 101 8.78 -4.13 12.01
CA TRP A 101 9.55 -3.83 13.21
C TRP A 101 10.41 -2.59 12.94
N ASP A 102 9.83 -1.42 13.13
CA ASP A 102 10.51 -0.14 12.97
C ASP A 102 10.10 0.87 14.06
N SER A 103 10.75 2.04 14.06
CA SER A 103 10.48 3.12 15.00
C SER A 103 9.52 4.20 14.45
N SER A 104 8.93 4.01 13.26
CA SER A 104 8.03 5.01 12.68
C SER A 104 6.72 5.08 13.44
N THR A 105 6.32 6.30 13.74
CA THR A 105 5.07 6.57 14.44
C THR A 105 3.86 6.52 13.49
N PRO A 106 2.62 6.38 14.00
CA PRO A 106 1.42 6.54 13.18
C PRO A 106 1.38 7.89 12.43
N ALA A 107 1.92 8.96 13.04
CA ALA A 107 2.01 10.28 12.43
C ALA A 107 2.97 10.29 11.23
N ASP A 108 4.14 9.65 11.35
CA ASP A 108 5.08 9.48 10.25
C ASP A 108 4.44 8.77 9.06
N ARG A 109 3.70 7.68 9.35
CA ARG A 109 3.02 6.90 8.33
C ARG A 109 1.95 7.70 7.61
N ARG A 110 1.11 8.40 8.37
CA ARG A 110 0.08 9.29 7.83
C ARG A 110 0.71 10.38 6.95
N LEU A 111 1.81 10.98 7.39
CA LEU A 111 2.49 12.04 6.65
C LEU A 111 3.08 11.53 5.33
N ALA A 112 3.72 10.35 5.35
CA ALA A 112 4.26 9.73 4.15
C ALA A 112 3.15 9.42 3.14
N LEU A 113 2.05 8.80 3.58
CA LEU A 113 0.89 8.54 2.73
C LEU A 113 0.27 9.83 2.20
N LYS A 114 0.14 10.87 3.04
CA LYS A 114 -0.37 12.17 2.61
C LYS A 114 0.49 12.75 1.47
N LYS A 115 1.81 12.74 1.63
CA LYS A 115 2.73 13.21 0.59
C LYS A 115 2.61 12.40 -0.70
N PHE A 116 2.47 11.08 -0.59
CA PHE A 116 2.29 10.20 -1.75
C PHE A 116 0.98 10.50 -2.48
N PHE A 117 -0.16 10.56 -1.79
CA PHE A 117 -1.43 10.88 -2.45
C PHE A 117 -1.50 12.31 -2.98
N CYS A 118 -0.81 13.27 -2.36
CA CYS A 118 -0.66 14.61 -2.93
C CYS A 118 0.19 14.60 -4.20
N PHE A 119 1.28 13.81 -4.25
CA PHE A 119 2.08 13.62 -5.46
C PHE A 119 1.26 12.99 -6.59
N LEU A 120 0.45 11.97 -6.27
CA LEU A 120 -0.45 11.35 -7.26
C LEU A 120 -1.46 12.35 -7.83
N GLU A 121 -2.03 13.21 -6.99
CA GLU A 121 -2.96 14.26 -7.43
C GLU A 121 -2.25 15.32 -8.29
N SER A 122 -1.10 15.84 -7.83
CA SER A 122 -0.45 16.98 -8.48
C SER A 122 0.36 16.61 -9.73
N GLU A 123 1.12 15.53 -9.70
CA GLU A 123 2.05 15.16 -10.78
C GLU A 123 1.44 14.13 -11.75
N LYS A 124 0.45 13.35 -11.31
CA LYS A 124 -0.13 12.25 -12.09
C LYS A 124 -1.61 12.41 -12.42
N GLY A 125 -2.29 13.38 -11.81
CA GLY A 125 -3.73 13.57 -12.00
C GLY A 125 -4.59 12.42 -11.45
N ILE A 126 -4.04 11.55 -10.60
CA ILE A 126 -4.75 10.42 -10.01
C ILE A 126 -5.34 10.88 -8.67
N VAL A 127 -6.66 11.03 -8.61
CA VAL A 127 -7.34 11.62 -7.46
C VAL A 127 -8.10 10.56 -6.67
N ASN A 128 -7.75 10.41 -5.38
CA ASN A 128 -8.59 9.73 -4.39
C ASN A 128 -8.98 10.72 -3.29
N ALA A 129 -10.05 11.49 -3.55
CA ALA A 129 -10.52 12.55 -2.66
C ALA A 129 -10.92 12.03 -1.27
N ALA A 130 -11.42 10.79 -1.20
CA ALA A 130 -11.79 10.17 0.06
C ALA A 130 -10.59 9.94 0.96
N VAL A 131 -9.48 9.43 0.39
CA VAL A 131 -8.21 9.21 1.08
C VAL A 131 -7.54 10.52 1.45
N LEU A 132 -7.44 11.48 0.51
CA LEU A 132 -6.86 12.79 0.79
C LEU A 132 -7.57 13.50 1.95
N LYS A 133 -8.92 13.45 1.98
CA LYS A 133 -9.70 14.00 3.10
C LYS A 133 -9.43 13.27 4.42
N ALA A 134 -9.15 11.97 4.40
CA ALA A 134 -8.85 11.18 5.59
C ALA A 134 -7.42 11.40 6.13
N LEU A 135 -6.51 11.88 5.28
CA LEU A 135 -5.12 12.16 5.60
C LEU A 135 -4.87 13.64 5.95
N LYS A 136 -5.81 14.54 5.64
CA LYS A 136 -5.84 15.94 6.11
C LYS A 136 -5.83 15.99 7.62
#